data_AF-A0A966ATZ5-F1
#
_entry.id   AF-A0A966ATZ5-F1
#
_cell.length_a   1.000
_cell.length_b   1.000
_cell.length_c   1.000
_cell.angle_alpha   90.00
_cell.angle_beta   90.00
_cell.angle_gamma   90.00
#
_symmetry.space_group_name_H-M   'P 1'
#
loop_
_entity.id
_entity.type
_entity.pdbx_description
1 polymer ?
#
loop_
_entity_poly.entity_id
_entity_poly.type
_entity_poly.pdbx_seq_one_letter_code
_entity_poly.pdbx_strand_id
1 'polypeptide(L)'
;MSLAAHSPDEIRTSMRNFLSILLGSLLLFGISGCGGGETEQTENGKSSSSADIEAQVEELISETAALAEEAEKADAEKYKATDFTSAKKVLAKAKDYMADGEAKKARSQIRSAKRKFESILEDVSKIASQMKEIEAELKKYEEKMVAAKAADIETLAKTEYEGALRSFSKAEKYIADGKSSSAKKYLRYAIGDLDMAMKEIAKKSGEKDNADQEKQLMADMRQQAIDAGAEEKALRDLEYARDRERLGDQAYTRGDFEGAARNFRDAKTGFVGALETAKRADVAVANNSGSNDNGSGNNGGSDEVPGLDDISIPDIGIGDSGSADLSSGLPGLFKGVAEYDSSKGSLRLNWSDGSELFKDMKRVSGDPSHAIFEGDEGVGSGQDGNYVMAGNTKGFWLVNSSFEDGVRIRAKVQFQLLINKPDFEIVLMADDGGDFYAVSYGANARVYSDGLKTSTVVSPIKMYRKSPKDWVQKREAYEIEILYVKRREDEKGILEAKINGETTVKLTTDKYRKGFPGIRWKDTKFVIQELEISGLVDEEWAEKEINKSPQDSSEGSEDDFDF
;
A
#
# COMPACT_ATOMS: atom_id res chain seq x y z
N MET A 1 48.69 -29.53 19.60
CA MET A 1 48.52 -29.71 18.14
C MET A 1 48.48 -28.32 17.53
N SER A 2 49.55 -27.99 16.81
CA SER A 2 49.94 -26.63 16.45
C SER A 2 49.34 -26.20 15.12
N LEU A 3 48.94 -24.94 15.06
CA LEU A 3 48.78 -24.11 13.87
C LEU A 3 49.97 -24.28 12.91
N ALA A 4 49.69 -24.42 11.62
CA ALA A 4 50.63 -24.12 10.55
C ALA A 4 49.97 -23.10 9.61
N ALA A 5 50.30 -21.83 9.87
CA ALA A 5 50.12 -20.72 8.95
C ALA A 5 50.77 -21.03 7.60
N HIS A 6 50.04 -20.83 6.50
CA HIS A 6 50.70 -20.59 5.22
C HIS A 6 51.29 -19.18 5.24
N SER A 7 52.56 -19.09 4.91
CA SER A 7 53.39 -17.90 5.10
C SER A 7 53.02 -16.80 4.09
N PRO A 8 53.21 -15.51 4.44
CA PRO A 8 52.97 -14.38 3.52
C PRO A 8 53.99 -14.28 2.37
N ASP A 9 54.88 -15.25 2.18
CA ASP A 9 55.91 -15.23 1.13
C ASP A 9 55.45 -15.84 -0.20
N GLU A 10 54.48 -16.76 -0.22
CA GLU A 10 53.96 -17.36 -1.47
C GLU A 10 53.09 -16.38 -2.28
N ILE A 11 52.40 -15.46 -1.61
CA ILE A 11 51.60 -14.41 -2.26
C ILE A 11 52.50 -13.32 -2.86
N ARG A 12 53.67 -13.08 -2.26
CA ARG A 12 54.65 -12.09 -2.76
C ARG A 12 55.39 -12.56 -4.00
N THR A 13 55.57 -13.87 -4.21
CA THR A 13 56.20 -14.39 -5.43
C THR A 13 55.25 -14.38 -6.63
N SER A 14 53.96 -14.66 -6.41
CA SER A 14 52.94 -14.64 -7.49
C SER A 14 52.63 -13.23 -8.00
N MET A 15 52.59 -12.22 -7.13
CA MET A 15 52.36 -10.82 -7.56
C MET A 15 53.56 -10.21 -8.30
N ARG A 16 54.78 -10.66 -8.03
CA ARG A 16 55.99 -10.16 -8.73
C ARG A 16 56.04 -10.62 -10.18
N ASN A 17 55.56 -11.84 -10.49
CA ASN A 17 55.46 -12.33 -11.86
C ASN A 17 54.31 -11.66 -12.64
N PHE A 18 53.21 -11.30 -11.98
CA PHE A 18 52.10 -10.55 -12.59
C PHE A 18 52.47 -9.08 -12.92
N LEU A 19 53.27 -8.42 -12.08
CA LEU A 19 53.72 -7.04 -12.35
C LEU A 19 54.80 -6.95 -13.43
N SER A 20 55.59 -8.01 -13.62
CA SER A 20 56.71 -8.03 -14.58
C SER A 20 56.25 -8.12 -16.03
N ILE A 21 55.08 -8.73 -16.27
CA ILE A 21 54.50 -8.87 -17.62
C ILE A 21 53.74 -7.59 -18.03
N LEU A 22 53.23 -6.83 -17.05
CA LEU A 22 52.48 -5.59 -17.29
C LEU A 22 53.38 -4.37 -17.59
N LEU A 23 54.68 -4.42 -17.26
CA LEU A 23 55.65 -3.36 -17.62
C LEU A 23 56.34 -3.55 -18.98
N GLY A 24 56.22 -4.73 -19.60
CA GLY A 24 56.88 -5.05 -20.88
C GLY A 24 56.12 -4.61 -22.14
N SER A 25 54.84 -4.26 -22.02
CA SER A 25 53.94 -4.06 -23.17
C SER A 25 53.58 -2.60 -23.46
N LEU A 26 54.23 -1.62 -22.81
CA LEU A 26 53.94 -0.19 -22.95
C LEU A 26 54.91 0.59 -23.85
N LEU A 27 55.79 -0.07 -24.59
CA LEU A 27 56.67 0.56 -25.58
C LEU A 27 56.57 -0.17 -26.91
N LEU A 28 55.67 0.30 -27.79
CA LEU A 28 55.81 0.41 -29.25
C LEU A 28 54.44 0.78 -29.87
N PHE A 29 53.98 2.01 -29.62
CA PHE A 29 53.04 2.69 -30.51
C PHE A 29 53.80 3.75 -31.28
N GLY A 30 54.10 3.43 -32.53
CA GLY A 30 54.38 4.41 -33.57
C GLY A 30 53.81 3.84 -34.86
N ILE A 31 52.85 4.53 -35.46
CA ILE A 31 52.73 4.85 -36.90
C ILE A 31 51.36 5.52 -37.12
N SER A 32 51.43 6.84 -37.25
CA SER A 32 50.89 7.70 -38.30
C SER A 32 50.02 7.07 -39.40
N GLY A 33 48.80 7.59 -39.54
CA GLY A 33 48.28 8.25 -40.75
C GLY A 33 48.35 7.58 -42.14
N CYS A 34 47.16 7.44 -42.74
CA CYS A 34 46.80 7.50 -44.17
C CYS A 34 47.52 6.58 -45.18
N GLY A 35 46.74 5.71 -45.84
CA GLY A 35 47.10 5.07 -47.10
C GLY A 35 45.99 5.24 -48.14
N GLY A 36 46.26 6.02 -49.18
CA GLY A 36 45.59 5.95 -50.48
C GLY A 36 46.54 5.32 -51.51
N GLY A 37 45.94 4.61 -52.48
CA GLY A 37 46.37 4.37 -53.87
C GLY A 37 47.81 3.95 -54.20
N GLU A 38 47.93 2.77 -54.85
CA GLU A 38 48.72 2.43 -56.06
C GLU A 38 49.96 3.32 -56.40
N THR A 39 51.16 2.83 -56.73
CA THR A 39 51.60 1.66 -57.51
C THR A 39 53.13 1.43 -57.32
N GLU A 40 53.54 0.16 -57.43
CA GLU A 40 54.88 -0.43 -57.75
C GLU A 40 56.20 0.13 -57.17
N GLN A 41 56.93 -0.76 -56.48
CA GLN A 41 58.23 -1.25 -56.96
C GLN A 41 58.51 -2.66 -56.44
N THR A 42 58.99 -3.53 -57.34
CA THR A 42 59.48 -4.89 -57.11
C THR A 42 60.64 -4.92 -56.13
N GLU A 43 60.44 -5.50 -54.95
CA GLU A 43 61.48 -6.09 -54.13
C GLU A 43 61.20 -7.59 -53.94
N ASN A 44 62.19 -8.41 -54.26
CA ASN A 44 62.21 -9.86 -54.09
C ASN A 44 62.00 -10.24 -52.62
N GLY A 45 60.75 -10.46 -52.22
CA GLY A 45 60.38 -11.07 -50.94
C GLY A 45 60.29 -12.59 -51.07
N LYS A 46 61.21 -13.30 -50.42
CA LYS A 46 61.24 -14.77 -50.23
C LYS A 46 59.84 -15.40 -50.25
N SER A 47 59.58 -16.30 -51.19
CA SER A 47 58.49 -17.26 -51.04
C SER A 47 58.76 -18.09 -49.78
N SER A 48 57.98 -17.89 -48.72
CA SER A 48 58.02 -18.79 -47.56
C SER A 48 57.83 -20.22 -48.05
N SER A 49 58.75 -21.12 -47.74
CA SER A 49 58.62 -22.53 -48.14
C SER A 49 57.38 -23.14 -47.49
N SER A 50 56.83 -24.22 -48.08
CA SER A 50 55.69 -24.94 -47.46
C SER A 50 56.00 -25.33 -46.02
N ALA A 51 57.24 -25.76 -45.77
CA ALA A 51 57.75 -26.13 -44.46
C ALA A 51 57.75 -24.95 -43.46
N ASP A 52 58.04 -23.72 -43.89
CA ASP A 52 57.99 -22.54 -43.02
C ASP A 52 56.56 -22.20 -42.60
N ILE A 53 55.58 -22.45 -43.47
CA ILE A 53 54.16 -22.23 -43.16
C ILE A 53 53.65 -23.32 -42.22
N GLU A 54 54.02 -24.57 -42.46
CA GLU A 54 53.65 -25.72 -41.62
C GLU A 54 54.15 -25.54 -40.18
N ALA A 55 55.43 -25.19 -39.99
CA ALA A 55 55.99 -24.92 -38.67
C ALA A 55 55.26 -23.79 -37.92
N GLN A 56 54.89 -22.70 -38.62
CA GLN A 56 54.10 -21.61 -38.03
C GLN A 56 52.69 -22.03 -37.62
N VAL A 57 52.08 -22.96 -38.36
CA VAL A 57 50.74 -23.46 -38.04
C VAL A 57 50.79 -24.41 -36.85
N GLU A 58 51.81 -25.27 -36.76
CA GLU A 58 52.02 -26.16 -35.61
C GLU A 58 52.20 -25.38 -34.31
N GLU A 59 53.01 -24.31 -34.32
CA GLU A 59 53.18 -23.42 -33.18
C GLU A 59 51.84 -22.77 -32.77
N LEU A 60 51.08 -22.24 -33.73
CA LEU A 60 49.75 -21.67 -33.48
C LEU A 60 48.75 -22.71 -32.94
N ILE A 61 48.85 -23.98 -33.37
CA ILE A 61 48.02 -25.07 -32.85
C ILE A 61 48.36 -25.32 -31.38
N SER A 62 49.65 -25.35 -31.03
CA SER A 62 50.10 -25.52 -29.64
C SER A 62 49.63 -24.36 -28.74
N GLU A 63 49.81 -23.11 -29.17
CA GLU A 63 49.32 -21.93 -28.43
C GLU A 63 47.80 -21.96 -28.23
N THR A 64 47.05 -22.32 -29.28
CA THR A 64 45.59 -22.36 -29.21
C THR A 64 45.09 -23.52 -28.35
N ALA A 65 45.81 -24.64 -28.31
CA ALA A 65 45.51 -25.75 -27.41
C ALA A 65 45.73 -25.35 -25.94
N ALA A 66 46.79 -24.60 -25.64
CA ALA A 66 47.02 -24.06 -24.30
C ALA A 66 45.89 -23.10 -23.87
N LEU A 67 45.42 -22.23 -24.76
CA LEU A 67 44.25 -21.36 -24.50
C LEU A 67 42.96 -22.17 -24.25
N ALA A 68 42.78 -23.30 -24.96
CA ALA A 68 41.65 -24.18 -24.73
C ALA A 68 41.68 -24.83 -23.33
N GLU A 69 42.85 -25.29 -22.88
CA GLU A 69 43.04 -25.81 -21.52
C GLU A 69 42.84 -24.74 -20.44
N GLU A 70 43.32 -23.51 -20.68
CA GLU A 70 43.12 -22.38 -19.77
C GLU A 70 41.64 -22.02 -19.64
N ALA A 71 40.90 -22.01 -20.76
CA ALA A 71 39.46 -21.77 -20.77
C ALA A 71 38.70 -22.90 -20.06
N GLU A 72 39.14 -24.15 -20.18
CA GLU A 72 38.58 -25.29 -19.46
C GLU A 72 38.78 -25.14 -17.94
N LYS A 73 40.00 -24.80 -17.50
CA LYS A 73 40.33 -24.51 -16.09
C LYS A 73 39.54 -23.33 -15.52
N ALA A 74 39.10 -22.40 -16.37
CA ALA A 74 38.26 -21.28 -15.99
C ALA A 74 36.75 -21.62 -15.97
N ASP A 75 36.37 -22.91 -16.09
CA ASP A 75 34.99 -23.38 -16.16
C ASP A 75 34.20 -22.83 -17.37
N ALA A 76 34.86 -22.58 -18.51
CA ALA A 76 34.17 -22.15 -19.74
C ALA A 76 33.10 -23.16 -20.19
N GLU A 77 33.25 -24.44 -19.85
CA GLU A 77 32.24 -25.48 -20.09
C GLU A 77 30.94 -25.23 -19.30
N LYS A 78 31.03 -24.63 -18.11
CA LYS A 78 29.86 -24.28 -17.28
C LYS A 78 29.23 -22.95 -17.72
N TYR A 79 30.05 -21.94 -18.03
CA TYR A 79 29.58 -20.56 -18.22
C TYR A 79 29.41 -20.14 -19.68
N LYS A 80 30.05 -20.84 -20.64
CA LYS A 80 30.06 -20.55 -22.09
C LYS A 80 30.04 -21.83 -22.93
N ALA A 81 29.29 -22.85 -22.49
CA ALA A 81 29.29 -24.21 -23.06
C ALA A 81 29.22 -24.26 -24.61
N THR A 82 28.31 -23.49 -25.21
CA THR A 82 28.09 -23.46 -26.66
C THR A 82 29.28 -22.86 -27.42
N ASP A 83 29.78 -21.72 -26.96
CA ASP A 83 30.90 -21.01 -27.58
C ASP A 83 32.20 -21.81 -27.45
N PHE A 84 32.41 -22.42 -26.27
CA PHE A 84 33.54 -23.28 -25.99
C PHE A 84 33.54 -24.56 -26.85
N THR A 85 32.39 -25.21 -26.99
CA THR A 85 32.22 -26.36 -27.89
C THR A 85 32.49 -25.96 -29.36
N SER A 86 32.00 -24.78 -29.78
CA SER A 86 32.24 -24.24 -31.12
C SER A 86 33.73 -23.97 -31.36
N ALA A 87 34.44 -23.40 -30.39
CA ALA A 87 35.88 -23.16 -30.47
C ALA A 87 36.69 -24.47 -30.55
N LYS A 88 36.36 -25.48 -29.72
CA LYS A 88 36.95 -26.83 -29.77
C LYS A 88 36.77 -27.47 -31.16
N LYS A 89 35.59 -27.33 -31.79
CA LYS A 89 35.34 -27.83 -33.16
C LYS A 89 36.20 -27.14 -34.23
N VAL A 90 36.40 -25.81 -34.14
CA VAL A 90 37.25 -25.08 -35.10
C VAL A 90 38.73 -25.46 -34.92
N LEU A 91 39.19 -25.65 -33.68
CA LEU A 91 40.53 -26.15 -33.39
C LEU A 91 40.75 -27.56 -33.96
N ALA A 92 39.79 -28.48 -33.78
CA ALA A 92 39.85 -29.81 -34.37
C ALA A 92 39.98 -29.76 -35.91
N LYS A 93 39.14 -28.95 -36.56
CA LYS A 93 39.18 -28.76 -38.01
C LYS A 93 40.50 -28.18 -38.51
N ALA A 94 41.15 -27.31 -37.72
CA ALA A 94 42.48 -26.80 -38.05
C ALA A 94 43.56 -27.89 -38.00
N LYS A 95 43.47 -28.81 -37.04
CA LYS A 95 44.36 -29.98 -36.93
C LYS A 95 44.16 -30.94 -38.11
N ASP A 96 42.91 -31.19 -38.51
CA ASP A 96 42.59 -32.03 -39.67
C ASP A 96 43.20 -31.47 -40.96
N TYR A 97 43.00 -30.17 -41.24
CA TYR A 97 43.62 -29.52 -42.40
C TYR A 97 45.15 -29.56 -42.38
N MET A 98 45.76 -29.58 -41.20
CA MET A 98 47.20 -29.67 -41.08
C MET A 98 47.68 -31.10 -41.38
N ALA A 99 46.95 -32.13 -40.91
CA ALA A 99 47.23 -33.52 -41.26
C ALA A 99 47.07 -33.82 -42.77
N ASP A 100 46.13 -33.13 -43.44
CA ASP A 100 45.89 -33.25 -44.89
C ASP A 100 46.91 -32.47 -45.75
N GLY A 101 47.90 -31.82 -45.15
CA GLY A 101 48.89 -30.99 -45.86
C GLY A 101 48.33 -29.65 -46.34
N GLU A 102 47.14 -29.26 -45.91
CA GLU A 102 46.48 -28.00 -46.28
C GLU A 102 46.85 -26.83 -45.36
N ALA A 103 48.14 -26.60 -45.13
CA ALA A 103 48.67 -25.68 -44.13
C ALA A 103 48.08 -24.24 -44.19
N LYS A 104 47.80 -23.71 -45.40
CA LYS A 104 47.16 -22.39 -45.55
C LYS A 104 45.73 -22.35 -45.01
N LYS A 105 44.95 -23.42 -45.20
CA LYS A 105 43.58 -23.53 -44.66
C LYS A 105 43.61 -23.77 -43.15
N ALA A 106 44.53 -24.62 -42.67
CA ALA A 106 44.78 -24.83 -41.25
C ALA A 106 45.13 -23.50 -40.54
N ARG A 107 45.99 -22.66 -41.12
CA ARG A 107 46.34 -21.33 -40.61
C ARG A 107 45.15 -20.40 -40.43
N SER A 108 44.19 -20.43 -41.34
CA SER A 108 42.97 -19.61 -41.25
C SER A 108 42.07 -20.08 -40.10
N GLN A 109 41.84 -21.40 -40.03
CA GLN A 109 41.02 -21.99 -38.97
C GLN A 109 41.64 -21.80 -37.59
N ILE A 110 42.96 -21.98 -37.45
CA ILE A 110 43.62 -21.87 -36.14
C ILE A 110 43.58 -20.43 -35.61
N ARG A 111 43.77 -19.42 -36.48
CA ARG A 111 43.59 -18.01 -36.09
C ARG A 111 42.16 -17.71 -35.66
N SER A 112 41.16 -18.33 -36.29
CA SER A 112 39.76 -18.20 -35.87
C SER A 112 39.51 -18.87 -34.52
N ALA A 113 40.03 -20.08 -34.29
CA ALA A 113 39.94 -20.77 -33.02
C ALA A 113 40.63 -19.98 -31.89
N LYS A 114 41.84 -19.46 -32.14
CA LYS A 114 42.60 -18.63 -31.19
C LYS A 114 41.80 -17.43 -30.72
N ARG A 115 41.27 -16.63 -31.66
CA ARG A 115 40.41 -15.47 -31.32
C ARG A 115 39.16 -15.86 -30.52
N LYS A 116 38.56 -17.01 -30.83
CA LYS A 116 37.40 -17.52 -30.08
C LYS A 116 37.78 -17.87 -28.64
N PHE A 117 38.89 -18.59 -28.41
CA PHE A 117 39.34 -18.92 -27.06
C PHE A 117 39.79 -17.69 -26.27
N GLU A 118 40.49 -16.74 -26.90
CA GLU A 118 40.85 -15.45 -26.28
C GLU A 118 39.59 -14.69 -25.81
N SER A 119 38.57 -14.58 -26.66
CA SER A 119 37.29 -13.94 -26.32
C SER A 119 36.53 -14.70 -25.21
N ILE A 120 36.57 -16.04 -25.23
CA ILE A 120 35.97 -16.86 -24.16
C ILE A 120 36.66 -16.61 -22.82
N LEU A 121 37.99 -16.57 -22.79
CA LEU A 121 38.75 -16.33 -21.55
C LEU A 121 38.45 -14.96 -20.93
N GLU A 122 38.37 -13.92 -21.76
CA GLU A 122 38.00 -12.58 -21.33
C GLU A 122 36.59 -12.58 -20.69
N ASP A 123 35.61 -13.19 -21.37
CA ASP A 123 34.23 -13.27 -20.89
C ASP A 123 34.06 -14.14 -19.64
N VAL A 124 34.72 -15.31 -19.60
CA VAL A 124 34.56 -16.31 -18.54
C VAL A 124 35.14 -15.81 -17.23
N SER A 125 36.27 -15.11 -17.23
CA SER A 125 36.82 -14.50 -16.01
C SER A 125 35.84 -13.50 -15.37
N LYS A 126 35.19 -12.68 -16.21
CA LYS A 126 34.16 -11.73 -15.79
C LYS A 126 32.92 -12.45 -15.27
N ILE A 127 32.43 -13.47 -15.98
CA ILE A 127 31.27 -14.27 -15.54
C ILE A 127 31.59 -15.00 -14.23
N ALA A 128 32.76 -15.60 -14.06
CA ALA A 128 33.16 -16.31 -12.85
C ALA A 128 33.15 -15.40 -11.61
N SER A 129 33.67 -14.17 -11.73
CA SER A 129 33.60 -13.20 -10.63
C SER A 129 32.15 -12.82 -10.27
N GLN A 130 31.30 -12.60 -11.28
CA GLN A 130 29.89 -12.29 -11.08
C GLN A 130 29.09 -13.47 -10.51
N MET A 131 29.47 -14.71 -10.86
CA MET A 131 28.84 -15.93 -10.35
C MET A 131 29.20 -16.20 -8.89
N LYS A 132 30.42 -15.87 -8.43
CA LYS A 132 30.75 -15.90 -7.00
C LYS A 132 29.89 -14.94 -6.17
N GLU A 133 29.58 -13.77 -6.71
CA GLU A 133 28.66 -12.83 -6.03
C GLU A 133 27.22 -13.39 -5.98
N ILE A 134 26.79 -14.10 -7.02
CA ILE A 134 25.50 -14.78 -7.06
C ILE A 134 25.44 -15.93 -6.06
N GLU A 135 26.51 -16.73 -5.92
CA GLU A 135 26.61 -17.78 -4.91
C GLU A 135 26.51 -17.23 -3.48
N ALA A 136 27.11 -16.06 -3.22
CA ALA A 136 26.98 -15.39 -1.92
C ALA A 136 25.54 -14.91 -1.65
N GLU A 137 24.88 -14.32 -2.65
CA GLU A 137 23.47 -13.88 -2.53
C GLU A 137 22.52 -15.09 -2.41
N LEU A 138 22.79 -16.21 -3.10
CA LEU A 138 22.06 -17.47 -2.96
C LEU A 138 22.10 -17.99 -1.52
N LYS A 139 23.30 -18.08 -0.95
CA LYS A 139 23.47 -18.51 0.43
C LYS A 139 22.70 -17.61 1.41
N LYS A 140 22.74 -16.29 1.19
CA LYS A 140 21.98 -15.32 1.99
C LYS A 140 20.47 -15.50 1.86
N TYR A 141 19.98 -15.79 0.65
CA TYR A 141 18.57 -16.11 0.42
C TYR A 141 18.16 -17.39 1.17
N GLU A 142 18.95 -18.45 1.07
CA GLU A 142 18.68 -19.73 1.75
C GLU A 142 18.64 -19.56 3.28
N GLU A 143 19.62 -18.86 3.86
CA GLU A 143 19.65 -18.56 5.30
C GLU A 143 18.40 -17.78 5.75
N LYS A 144 17.97 -16.78 4.97
CA LYS A 144 16.76 -16.01 5.26
C LYS A 144 15.48 -16.81 5.09
N MET A 145 15.41 -17.67 4.09
CA MET A 145 14.26 -18.54 3.84
C MET A 145 14.07 -19.52 5.01
N VAL A 146 15.16 -20.07 5.55
CA VAL A 146 15.11 -20.92 6.74
C VAL A 146 14.58 -20.14 7.95
N ALA A 147 15.10 -18.94 8.18
CA ALA A 147 14.63 -18.09 9.29
C ALA A 147 13.15 -17.70 9.14
N ALA A 148 12.71 -17.38 7.93
CA ALA A 148 11.33 -17.03 7.63
C ALA A 148 10.37 -18.21 7.83
N LYS A 149 10.74 -19.41 7.37
CA LYS A 149 9.93 -20.62 7.60
C LYS A 149 9.80 -20.96 9.08
N ALA A 150 10.88 -20.80 9.85
CA ALA A 150 10.85 -20.99 11.30
C ALA A 150 9.90 -19.99 12.01
N ALA A 151 9.61 -18.86 11.36
CA ALA A 151 8.71 -17.82 11.85
C ALA A 151 7.31 -17.86 11.19
N ASP A 152 6.93 -19.00 10.59
CA ASP A 152 5.60 -19.23 9.97
C ASP A 152 5.21 -18.20 8.89
N ILE A 153 6.18 -17.89 8.01
CA ILE A 153 5.98 -16.96 6.89
C ILE A 153 4.80 -17.34 5.98
N GLU A 154 4.49 -18.63 5.84
CA GLU A 154 3.42 -19.13 4.96
C GLU A 154 2.03 -18.67 5.42
N THR A 155 1.84 -18.54 6.73
CA THR A 155 0.58 -18.07 7.33
C THR A 155 0.60 -16.58 7.58
N LEU A 156 1.70 -16.06 8.15
CA LEU A 156 1.76 -14.71 8.67
C LEU A 156 2.11 -13.65 7.61
N ALA A 157 2.88 -14.01 6.58
CA ALA A 157 3.32 -13.07 5.53
C ALA A 157 3.26 -13.73 4.13
N LYS A 158 2.08 -14.28 3.80
CA LYS A 158 1.85 -15.08 2.59
C LYS A 158 2.17 -14.34 1.29
N THR A 159 1.80 -13.07 1.20
CA THR A 159 2.00 -12.26 -0.03
C THR A 159 3.48 -12.08 -0.34
N GLU A 160 4.26 -11.72 0.68
CA GLU A 160 5.71 -11.51 0.59
C GLU A 160 6.42 -12.85 0.36
N TYR A 161 5.96 -13.93 0.99
CA TYR A 161 6.47 -15.29 0.75
C TYR A 161 6.32 -15.70 -0.73
N GLU A 162 5.13 -15.54 -1.30
CA GLU A 162 4.88 -15.84 -2.70
C GLU A 162 5.70 -14.92 -3.64
N GLY A 163 5.88 -13.65 -3.26
CA GLY A 163 6.78 -12.72 -3.95
C GLY A 163 8.22 -13.24 -4.00
N ALA A 164 8.76 -13.65 -2.85
CA ALA A 164 10.09 -14.19 -2.72
C ALA A 164 10.29 -15.45 -3.58
N LEU A 165 9.32 -16.37 -3.60
CA LEU A 165 9.36 -17.59 -4.43
C LEU A 165 9.36 -17.26 -5.93
N ARG A 166 8.50 -16.34 -6.38
CA ARG A 166 8.46 -15.91 -7.80
C ARG A 166 9.76 -15.26 -8.24
N SER A 167 10.31 -14.37 -7.42
CA SER A 167 11.58 -13.69 -7.68
C SER A 167 12.74 -14.69 -7.72
N PHE A 168 12.78 -15.65 -6.79
CA PHE A 168 13.79 -16.69 -6.75
C PHE A 168 13.75 -17.61 -7.98
N SER A 169 12.56 -18.08 -8.37
CA SER A 169 12.39 -18.92 -9.57
C SER A 169 12.88 -18.21 -10.85
N LYS A 170 12.64 -16.89 -10.97
CA LYS A 170 13.21 -16.09 -12.07
C LYS A 170 14.74 -16.02 -11.98
N ALA A 171 15.29 -15.87 -10.78
CA ALA A 171 16.74 -15.86 -10.59
C ALA A 171 17.38 -17.19 -11.00
N GLU A 172 16.82 -18.33 -10.60
CA GLU A 172 17.30 -19.66 -11.00
C GLU A 172 17.35 -19.83 -12.52
N LYS A 173 16.31 -19.36 -13.22
CA LYS A 173 16.30 -19.35 -14.70
C LYS A 173 17.44 -18.51 -15.28
N TYR A 174 17.69 -17.33 -14.73
CA TYR A 174 18.79 -16.47 -15.21
C TYR A 174 20.18 -17.02 -14.88
N ILE A 175 20.31 -17.76 -13.77
CA ILE A 175 21.53 -18.48 -13.40
C ILE A 175 21.82 -19.58 -14.42
N ALA A 176 20.80 -20.39 -14.76
CA ALA A 176 20.91 -21.44 -15.77
C ALA A 176 21.27 -20.88 -17.17
N ASP A 177 20.73 -19.70 -17.50
CA ASP A 177 21.02 -18.98 -18.75
C ASP A 177 22.39 -18.26 -18.76
N GLY A 178 23.16 -18.28 -17.67
CA GLY A 178 24.42 -17.53 -17.55
C GLY A 178 24.27 -16.00 -17.51
N LYS A 179 23.07 -15.48 -17.28
CA LYS A 179 22.74 -14.04 -17.26
C LYS A 179 22.95 -13.46 -15.86
N SER A 180 24.21 -13.33 -15.46
CA SER A 180 24.63 -12.96 -14.11
C SER A 180 23.97 -11.69 -13.55
N SER A 181 23.94 -10.58 -14.31
CA SER A 181 23.31 -9.33 -13.85
C SER A 181 21.82 -9.49 -13.54
N SER A 182 21.09 -10.25 -14.37
CA SER A 182 19.67 -10.50 -14.16
C SER A 182 19.43 -11.46 -12.99
N ALA A 183 20.22 -12.52 -12.89
CA ALA A 183 20.19 -13.44 -11.75
C ALA A 183 20.37 -12.70 -10.42
N LYS A 184 21.41 -11.85 -10.33
CA LYS A 184 21.70 -11.05 -9.14
C LYS A 184 20.57 -10.08 -8.79
N LYS A 185 19.97 -9.43 -9.80
CA LYS A 185 18.83 -8.53 -9.61
C LYS A 185 17.65 -9.25 -8.97
N TYR A 186 17.26 -10.41 -9.49
CA TYR A 186 16.12 -11.16 -9.01
C TYR A 186 16.37 -11.87 -7.67
N LEU A 187 17.60 -12.30 -7.37
CA LEU A 187 17.99 -12.75 -6.03
C LEU A 187 17.81 -11.65 -4.99
N ARG A 188 18.21 -10.41 -5.31
CA ARG A 188 18.02 -9.27 -4.42
C ARG A 188 16.55 -8.93 -4.18
N TYR A 189 15.71 -9.08 -5.19
CA TYR A 189 14.25 -8.97 -5.01
C TYR A 189 13.72 -10.06 -4.08
N ALA A 190 14.12 -11.32 -4.29
CA ALA A 190 13.71 -12.41 -3.43
C ALA A 190 14.15 -12.21 -1.97
N ILE A 191 15.37 -11.72 -1.75
CA ILE A 191 15.88 -11.35 -0.42
C ILE A 191 15.11 -10.18 0.18
N GLY A 192 14.81 -9.16 -0.62
CA GLY A 192 14.03 -7.99 -0.20
C GLY A 192 12.61 -8.37 0.22
N ASP A 193 11.97 -9.28 -0.51
CA ASP A 193 10.65 -9.82 -0.17
C ASP A 193 10.69 -10.58 1.16
N LEU A 194 11.73 -11.40 1.40
CA LEU A 194 11.93 -12.06 2.70
C LEU A 194 12.19 -11.06 3.84
N ASP A 195 12.91 -9.96 3.59
CA ASP A 195 13.14 -8.91 4.58
C ASP A 195 11.84 -8.18 4.94
N MET A 196 10.95 -7.95 3.96
CA MET A 196 9.62 -7.40 4.20
C MET A 196 8.74 -8.38 4.97
N ALA A 197 8.77 -9.66 4.60
CA ALA A 197 8.01 -10.70 5.29
C ALA A 197 8.38 -10.80 6.77
N MET A 198 9.67 -10.74 7.11
CA MET A 198 10.12 -10.76 8.50
C MET A 198 9.68 -9.53 9.30
N LYS A 199 9.55 -8.36 8.65
CA LYS A 199 8.98 -7.17 9.30
C LYS A 199 7.49 -7.34 9.56
N GLU A 200 6.76 -7.90 8.61
CA GLU A 200 5.33 -8.17 8.75
C GLU A 200 5.06 -9.19 9.87
N ILE A 201 5.84 -10.28 9.93
CA ILE A 201 5.77 -11.24 11.04
C ILE A 201 6.03 -10.57 12.39
N ALA A 202 7.02 -9.67 12.47
CA ALA A 202 7.30 -8.95 13.70
C ALA A 202 6.14 -8.02 14.11
N LYS A 203 5.50 -7.35 13.15
CA LYS A 203 4.29 -6.55 13.37
C LYS A 203 3.15 -7.42 13.91
N LYS A 204 2.85 -8.53 13.24
CA LYS A 204 1.82 -9.49 13.64
C LYS A 204 2.06 -10.12 15.01
N SER A 205 3.32 -10.30 15.41
CA SER A 205 3.63 -10.75 16.77
C SER A 205 3.16 -9.75 17.83
N GLY A 206 3.31 -8.45 17.59
CA GLY A 206 2.80 -7.41 18.49
C GLY A 206 1.28 -7.35 18.51
N GLU A 207 0.64 -7.48 17.34
CA GLU A 207 -0.82 -7.56 17.22
C GLU A 207 -1.38 -8.79 17.96
N LYS A 208 -0.68 -9.93 17.90
CA LYS A 208 -1.05 -11.14 18.62
C LYS A 208 -1.04 -10.92 20.14
N ASP A 209 -0.02 -10.27 20.68
CA ASP A 209 0.05 -9.97 22.12
C ASP A 209 -1.14 -9.09 22.56
N ASN A 210 -1.54 -8.13 21.74
CA ASN A 210 -2.73 -7.30 21.98
C ASN A 210 -4.03 -8.13 21.92
N ALA A 211 -4.17 -9.01 20.92
CA ALA A 211 -5.30 -9.91 20.81
C ALA A 211 -5.40 -10.85 22.02
N ASP A 212 -4.27 -11.37 22.51
CA ASP A 212 -4.19 -12.20 23.70
C ASP A 212 -4.65 -11.43 24.96
N GLN A 213 -4.25 -10.17 25.09
CA GLN A 213 -4.68 -9.30 26.19
C GLN A 213 -6.19 -9.01 26.13
N GLU A 214 -6.73 -8.62 24.97
CA GLU A 214 -8.17 -8.35 24.82
C GLU A 214 -9.01 -9.60 25.03
N LYS A 215 -8.53 -10.76 24.57
CA LYS A 215 -9.19 -12.05 24.81
C LYS A 215 -9.29 -12.37 26.31
N GLN A 216 -8.24 -12.10 27.08
CA GLN A 216 -8.26 -12.30 28.52
C GLN A 216 -9.25 -11.34 29.21
N LEU A 217 -9.22 -10.05 28.87
CA LEU A 217 -10.14 -9.05 29.45
C LEU A 217 -11.61 -9.36 29.10
N MET A 218 -11.87 -9.82 27.88
CA MET A 218 -13.18 -10.31 27.45
C MET A 218 -13.63 -11.50 28.28
N ALA A 219 -12.75 -12.49 28.49
CA ALA A 219 -13.07 -13.68 29.27
C ALA A 219 -13.40 -13.34 30.73
N ASP A 220 -12.66 -12.41 31.34
CA ASP A 220 -12.92 -11.92 32.69
C ASP A 220 -14.30 -11.23 32.78
N MET A 221 -14.64 -10.39 31.80
CA MET A 221 -15.93 -9.69 31.76
C MET A 221 -17.10 -10.62 31.49
N ARG A 222 -16.92 -11.61 30.60
CA ARG A 222 -17.90 -12.67 30.36
C ARG A 222 -18.24 -13.39 31.66
N GLN A 223 -17.22 -13.72 32.47
CA GLN A 223 -17.45 -14.37 33.76
C GLN A 223 -18.26 -13.48 34.70
N GLN A 224 -17.95 -12.19 34.80
CA GLN A 224 -18.73 -11.24 35.62
C GLN A 224 -20.19 -11.12 35.16
N ALA A 225 -20.44 -11.09 33.85
CA ALA A 225 -21.81 -11.06 33.30
C ALA A 225 -22.60 -12.32 33.64
N ILE A 226 -21.97 -13.49 33.51
CA ILE A 226 -22.57 -14.78 33.88
C ILE A 226 -22.85 -14.83 35.40
N ASP A 227 -21.90 -14.40 36.23
CA ASP A 227 -22.05 -14.37 37.70
C ASP A 227 -23.20 -13.45 38.16
N ALA A 228 -23.51 -12.40 37.39
CA ALA A 228 -24.65 -11.51 37.62
C ALA A 228 -26.02 -12.08 37.13
N GLY A 229 -26.01 -13.26 36.51
CA GLY A 229 -27.20 -13.92 35.99
C GLY A 229 -27.65 -13.39 34.62
N ALA A 230 -26.74 -12.84 33.81
CA ALA A 230 -27.06 -12.33 32.47
C ALA A 230 -27.66 -13.40 31.55
N GLU A 231 -27.37 -14.69 31.79
CA GLU A 231 -27.90 -15.80 30.98
C GLU A 231 -29.43 -15.90 31.02
N GLU A 232 -30.06 -15.45 32.10
CA GLU A 232 -31.52 -15.42 32.23
C GLU A 232 -32.10 -14.01 32.00
N LYS A 233 -31.33 -12.97 32.32
CA LYS A 233 -31.81 -11.57 32.39
C LYS A 233 -31.47 -10.71 31.17
N ALA A 234 -30.47 -11.10 30.38
CA ALA A 234 -29.90 -10.30 29.29
C ALA A 234 -29.48 -11.17 28.09
N LEU A 235 -30.30 -12.18 27.76
CA LEU A 235 -29.96 -13.21 26.77
C LEU A 235 -29.59 -12.64 25.39
N ARG A 236 -30.31 -11.61 24.92
CA ARG A 236 -30.04 -10.95 23.63
C ARG A 236 -28.65 -10.30 23.57
N ASP A 237 -28.24 -9.65 24.66
CA ASP A 237 -26.95 -8.96 24.75
C ASP A 237 -25.80 -9.98 24.85
N LEU A 238 -26.05 -11.13 25.50
CA LEU A 238 -25.11 -12.26 25.54
C LEU A 238 -24.94 -12.95 24.18
N GLU A 239 -26.01 -13.13 23.41
CA GLU A 239 -25.93 -13.73 22.07
C GLU A 239 -25.07 -12.88 21.13
N TYR A 240 -25.25 -11.55 21.16
CA TYR A 240 -24.40 -10.62 20.43
C TYR A 240 -22.92 -10.73 20.86
N ALA A 241 -22.64 -10.72 22.17
CA ALA A 241 -21.29 -10.81 22.70
C ALA A 241 -20.59 -12.14 22.32
N ARG A 242 -21.33 -13.27 22.35
CA ARG A 242 -20.82 -14.60 21.98
C ARG A 242 -20.54 -14.72 20.48
N ASP A 243 -21.34 -14.11 19.61
CA ASP A 243 -21.06 -14.12 18.17
C ASP A 243 -19.78 -13.34 17.85
N ARG A 244 -19.55 -12.19 18.51
CA ARG A 244 -18.30 -11.44 18.40
C ARG A 244 -17.10 -12.22 18.93
N GLU A 245 -17.23 -12.92 20.07
CA GLU A 245 -16.18 -13.81 20.59
C GLU A 245 -15.78 -14.88 19.54
N ARG A 246 -16.78 -15.53 18.94
CA ARG A 246 -16.58 -16.54 17.88
C ARG A 246 -15.85 -15.98 16.66
N LEU A 247 -16.21 -14.77 16.22
CA LEU A 247 -15.54 -14.10 15.10
C LEU A 247 -14.08 -13.76 15.45
N GLY A 248 -13.82 -13.36 16.70
CA GLY A 248 -12.47 -13.12 17.23
C GLY A 248 -11.60 -14.38 17.18
N ASP A 249 -12.13 -15.52 17.61
CA ASP A 249 -11.42 -16.80 17.54
C ASP A 249 -11.12 -17.24 16.10
N GLN A 250 -12.04 -16.99 15.16
CA GLN A 250 -11.85 -17.27 13.74
C GLN A 250 -10.77 -16.37 13.11
N ALA A 251 -10.75 -15.08 13.46
CA ALA A 251 -9.70 -14.17 13.02
C ALA A 251 -8.33 -14.58 13.59
N TYR A 252 -8.29 -14.91 14.89
CA TYR A 252 -7.07 -15.33 15.59
C TYR A 252 -6.44 -16.57 14.95
N THR A 253 -7.26 -17.57 14.61
CA THR A 253 -6.79 -18.82 13.97
C THR A 253 -6.22 -18.57 12.57
N ARG A 254 -6.69 -17.52 11.88
CA ARG A 254 -6.22 -17.14 10.53
C ARG A 254 -4.98 -16.24 10.56
N GLY A 255 -4.47 -15.88 11.74
CA GLY A 255 -3.36 -14.93 11.89
C GLY A 255 -3.75 -13.48 11.59
N ASP A 256 -5.06 -13.17 11.64
CA ASP A 256 -5.61 -11.81 11.62
C ASP A 256 -5.79 -11.36 13.07
N PHE A 257 -4.66 -11.01 13.71
CA PHE A 257 -4.63 -10.72 15.13
C PHE A 257 -5.24 -9.36 15.46
N GLU A 258 -5.10 -8.36 14.58
CA GLU A 258 -5.79 -7.07 14.69
C GLU A 258 -7.33 -7.26 14.65
N GLY A 259 -7.83 -8.02 13.66
CA GLY A 259 -9.25 -8.39 13.59
C GLY A 259 -9.71 -9.20 14.79
N ALA A 260 -8.87 -10.09 15.32
CA ALA A 260 -9.16 -10.85 16.54
C ALA A 260 -9.29 -9.94 17.77
N ALA A 261 -8.32 -9.06 18.01
CA ALA A 261 -8.32 -8.11 19.11
C ALA A 261 -9.58 -7.22 19.08
N ARG A 262 -9.97 -6.72 17.90
CA ARG A 262 -11.19 -5.94 17.70
C ARG A 262 -12.43 -6.73 18.10
N ASN A 263 -12.60 -7.94 17.56
CA ASN A 263 -13.76 -8.77 17.88
C ASN A 263 -13.82 -9.17 19.37
N PHE A 264 -12.67 -9.42 20.02
CA PHE A 264 -12.63 -9.66 21.47
C PHE A 264 -13.00 -8.41 22.27
N ARG A 265 -12.60 -7.22 21.83
CA ARG A 265 -13.01 -5.95 22.46
C ARG A 265 -14.51 -5.70 22.30
N ASP A 266 -15.08 -5.95 21.12
CA ASP A 266 -16.51 -5.81 20.88
C ASP A 266 -17.32 -6.83 21.71
N ALA A 267 -16.84 -8.07 21.79
CA ALA A 267 -17.41 -9.10 22.65
C ALA A 267 -17.38 -8.66 24.13
N LYS A 268 -16.25 -8.12 24.60
CA LYS A 268 -16.10 -7.56 25.95
C LYS A 268 -17.13 -6.45 26.21
N THR A 269 -17.32 -5.51 25.29
CA THR A 269 -18.35 -4.45 25.40
C THR A 269 -19.75 -5.04 25.45
N GLY A 270 -20.05 -6.04 24.63
CA GLY A 270 -21.32 -6.78 24.69
C GLY A 270 -21.55 -7.42 26.07
N PHE A 271 -20.51 -8.03 26.66
CA PHE A 271 -20.59 -8.59 28.02
C PHE A 271 -20.75 -7.51 29.10
N VAL A 272 -20.19 -6.30 28.93
CA VAL A 272 -20.48 -5.16 29.81
C VAL A 272 -21.96 -4.78 29.75
N GLY A 273 -22.52 -4.66 28.54
CA GLY A 273 -23.95 -4.37 28.35
C GLY A 273 -24.84 -5.42 29.02
N ALA A 274 -24.53 -6.70 28.81
CA ALA A 274 -25.25 -7.81 29.44
C ALA A 274 -25.17 -7.77 30.98
N LEU A 275 -24.00 -7.43 31.54
CA LEU A 275 -23.78 -7.25 32.98
C LEU A 275 -24.64 -6.10 33.55
N GLU A 276 -24.70 -4.97 32.85
CA GLU A 276 -25.52 -3.82 33.27
C GLU A 276 -27.01 -4.13 33.22
N THR A 277 -27.49 -4.74 32.13
CA THR A 277 -28.89 -5.17 32.00
C THR A 277 -29.27 -6.13 33.12
N ALA A 278 -28.41 -7.12 33.41
CA ALA A 278 -28.63 -8.06 34.50
C ALA A 278 -28.72 -7.37 35.87
N LYS A 279 -27.84 -6.40 36.16
CA LYS A 279 -27.87 -5.61 37.40
C LYS A 279 -29.11 -4.71 37.50
N ARG A 280 -29.55 -4.10 36.40
CA ARG A 280 -30.77 -3.24 36.39
C ARG A 280 -32.03 -4.06 36.62
N ALA A 281 -32.09 -5.29 36.11
CA ALA A 281 -33.20 -6.20 36.38
C ALA A 281 -33.32 -6.50 37.88
N ASP A 282 -32.21 -6.67 38.61
CA ASP A 282 -32.22 -6.85 40.06
C ASP A 282 -32.72 -5.62 40.83
N VAL A 283 -32.37 -4.41 40.36
CA VAL A 283 -32.85 -3.15 40.96
C VAL A 283 -34.35 -2.94 40.71
N ALA A 284 -34.85 -3.27 39.52
CA ALA A 284 -36.27 -3.16 39.18
C ALA A 284 -37.14 -4.12 40.02
N VAL A 285 -36.65 -5.35 40.27
CA VAL A 285 -37.31 -6.31 41.16
C VAL A 285 -37.29 -5.84 42.62
N ALA A 286 -36.21 -5.20 43.07
CA ALA A 286 -36.12 -4.62 44.41
C ALA A 286 -37.08 -3.43 44.62
N ASN A 287 -37.25 -2.56 43.61
CA ASN A 287 -38.14 -1.39 43.69
C ASN A 287 -39.63 -1.76 43.62
N ASN A 288 -40.00 -2.83 42.90
CA ASN A 288 -41.39 -3.31 42.86
C ASN A 288 -41.84 -4.03 44.14
N SER A 289 -40.90 -4.35 45.05
CA SER A 289 -41.21 -4.99 46.32
C SER A 289 -41.54 -3.98 47.44
N GLY A 290 -41.54 -2.67 47.14
CA GLY A 290 -41.75 -1.61 48.13
C GLY A 290 -42.56 -0.42 47.62
N SER A 291 -43.86 -0.59 47.36
CA SER A 291 -44.81 0.54 47.40
C SER A 291 -46.27 0.09 47.56
N ASN A 292 -46.77 0.22 48.79
CA ASN A 292 -48.11 0.69 49.07
C ASN A 292 -47.97 2.16 49.47
N ASP A 293 -48.39 3.12 48.65
CA ASP A 293 -49.40 4.15 49.01
C ASP A 293 -49.71 5.09 47.84
N ASN A 294 -50.95 5.58 47.84
CA ASN A 294 -51.61 6.44 46.86
C ASN A 294 -51.09 7.89 46.86
N GLY A 295 -51.05 8.55 45.70
CA GLY A 295 -50.90 10.01 45.64
C GLY A 295 -50.76 10.63 44.25
N SER A 296 -51.88 11.08 43.68
CA SER A 296 -52.00 11.91 42.47
C SER A 296 -51.19 13.22 42.54
N GLY A 297 -50.43 13.56 41.49
CA GLY A 297 -49.86 14.90 41.29
C GLY A 297 -49.06 15.03 39.99
N ASN A 298 -49.43 16.01 39.16
CA ASN A 298 -49.00 16.24 37.79
C ASN A 298 -47.66 17.02 37.67
N ASN A 299 -46.96 16.82 36.54
CA ASN A 299 -45.87 17.62 35.92
C ASN A 299 -44.45 17.65 36.53
N GLY A 300 -43.46 17.43 35.64
CA GLY A 300 -42.12 18.04 35.73
C GLY A 300 -40.97 17.10 35.36
N GLY A 301 -40.67 16.99 34.06
CA GLY A 301 -39.65 16.11 33.49
C GLY A 301 -38.26 16.30 34.09
N SER A 302 -37.61 15.17 34.36
CA SER A 302 -36.19 15.07 34.63
C SER A 302 -35.42 15.07 33.32
N ASP A 303 -34.38 15.91 33.26
CA ASP A 303 -33.34 15.96 32.23
C ASP A 303 -32.85 14.56 31.82
N GLU A 304 -33.47 14.02 30.77
CA GLU A 304 -32.80 13.08 29.88
C GLU A 304 -31.91 13.91 28.96
N VAL A 305 -30.62 13.61 28.99
CA VAL A 305 -29.69 14.00 27.94
C VAL A 305 -30.30 13.50 26.62
N PRO A 306 -30.58 14.38 25.64
CA PRO A 306 -31.26 13.96 24.41
C PRO A 306 -30.46 12.88 23.68
N GLY A 307 -31.11 11.76 23.41
CA GLY A 307 -30.57 10.70 22.57
C GLY A 307 -30.34 11.17 21.13
N LEU A 308 -29.39 10.55 20.45
CA LEU A 308 -28.94 10.80 19.07
C LEU A 308 -30.01 10.57 17.97
N ASP A 309 -31.29 10.47 18.34
CA ASP A 309 -32.42 10.14 17.45
C ASP A 309 -33.26 11.36 17.03
N ASP A 310 -32.97 12.56 17.56
CA ASP A 310 -33.78 13.77 17.30
C ASP A 310 -33.08 14.79 16.38
N ILE A 311 -32.41 14.32 15.32
CA ILE A 311 -31.95 15.21 14.27
C ILE A 311 -33.01 15.31 13.18
N SER A 312 -33.88 16.32 13.32
CA SER A 312 -34.81 16.70 12.26
C SER A 312 -34.07 17.36 11.09
N ILE A 313 -33.87 16.62 10.00
CA ILE A 313 -33.78 17.24 8.67
C ILE A 313 -35.17 17.84 8.40
N PRO A 314 -35.30 19.12 8.03
CA PRO A 314 -36.61 19.70 7.73
C PRO A 314 -37.30 18.84 6.67
N ASP A 315 -38.51 18.36 6.98
CA ASP A 315 -39.37 17.68 6.02
C ASP A 315 -39.59 18.61 4.82
N ILE A 316 -38.97 18.25 3.70
CA ILE A 316 -38.98 19.02 2.45
C ILE A 316 -40.04 18.52 1.47
N GLY A 317 -40.98 17.70 1.94
CA GLY A 317 -42.20 17.35 1.23
C GLY A 317 -41.92 16.71 -0.12
N ILE A 318 -41.34 15.51 -0.11
CA ILE A 318 -41.29 14.65 -1.30
C ILE A 318 -42.52 13.75 -1.25
N GLY A 319 -43.46 14.00 -2.16
CA GLY A 319 -44.64 13.18 -2.38
C GLY A 319 -44.38 12.07 -3.39
N ASP A 320 -45.06 10.94 -3.19
CA ASP A 320 -45.43 9.91 -4.16
C ASP A 320 -44.60 9.90 -5.46
N SER A 321 -43.35 9.45 -5.37
CA SER A 321 -42.64 8.85 -6.49
C SER A 321 -42.42 7.38 -6.16
N GLY A 322 -43.09 6.51 -6.93
CA GLY A 322 -42.98 5.06 -6.78
C GLY A 322 -41.60 4.54 -7.20
N SER A 323 -40.60 4.73 -6.33
CA SER A 323 -39.23 4.28 -6.54
C SER A 323 -39.04 2.84 -6.06
N ALA A 324 -38.04 2.17 -6.63
CA ALA A 324 -37.65 0.82 -6.27
C ALA A 324 -37.43 0.67 -4.76
N ASP A 325 -37.53 -0.54 -4.22
CA ASP A 325 -37.32 -0.80 -2.79
C ASP A 325 -35.84 -0.60 -2.37
N LEU A 326 -35.42 0.66 -2.27
CA LEU A 326 -34.08 1.10 -1.84
C LEU A 326 -33.79 0.69 -0.39
N SER A 327 -34.83 0.39 0.41
CA SER A 327 -34.73 0.11 1.83
C SER A 327 -33.92 -1.16 2.15
N SER A 328 -33.92 -2.12 1.23
CA SER A 328 -33.20 -3.39 1.40
C SER A 328 -31.77 -3.36 0.85
N GLY A 329 -31.48 -2.49 -0.13
CA GLY A 329 -30.21 -2.48 -0.87
C GLY A 329 -29.27 -1.32 -0.51
N LEU A 330 -29.82 -0.12 -0.27
CA LEU A 330 -29.01 1.10 -0.12
C LEU A 330 -28.10 1.08 1.13
N PRO A 331 -28.59 0.70 2.33
CA PRO A 331 -27.70 0.58 3.49
C PRO A 331 -26.58 -0.44 3.29
N GLY A 332 -26.82 -1.49 2.50
CA GLY A 332 -25.84 -2.55 2.22
C GLY A 332 -24.64 -2.11 1.36
N LEU A 333 -24.70 -0.93 0.74
CA LEU A 333 -23.58 -0.34 0.00
C LEU A 333 -22.48 0.20 0.93
N PHE A 334 -22.80 0.46 2.19
CA PHE A 334 -21.90 1.08 3.16
C PHE A 334 -21.48 0.08 4.23
N LYS A 335 -20.27 0.26 4.74
CA LYS A 335 -19.72 -0.53 5.83
C LYS A 335 -19.99 0.12 7.18
N GLY A 336 -20.05 1.45 7.25
CA GLY A 336 -20.49 2.19 8.43
C GLY A 336 -21.95 1.98 8.79
N VAL A 337 -22.40 2.60 9.88
CA VAL A 337 -23.82 2.59 10.25
C VAL A 337 -24.58 3.42 9.21
N ALA A 338 -25.38 2.73 8.41
CA ALA A 338 -26.21 3.31 7.37
C ALA A 338 -27.69 3.06 7.67
N GLU A 339 -28.47 4.15 7.72
CA GLU A 339 -29.90 4.12 7.99
C GLU A 339 -30.62 4.87 6.87
N TYR A 340 -31.51 4.18 6.15
CA TYR A 340 -32.32 4.79 5.11
C TYR A 340 -33.80 4.86 5.55
N ASP A 341 -34.34 6.08 5.60
CA ASP A 341 -35.75 6.35 5.85
C ASP A 341 -36.48 6.53 4.51
N SER A 342 -37.07 5.45 4.02
CA SER A 342 -37.84 5.42 2.77
C SER A 342 -39.02 6.40 2.75
N SER A 343 -39.57 6.78 3.90
CA SER A 343 -40.69 7.72 3.96
C SER A 343 -40.28 9.16 3.67
N LYS A 344 -38.99 9.47 3.83
CA LYS A 344 -38.39 10.80 3.63
C LYS A 344 -37.38 10.84 2.50
N GLY A 345 -37.02 9.69 1.93
CA GLY A 345 -35.93 9.56 0.97
C GLY A 345 -34.55 9.91 1.56
N SER A 346 -34.40 9.83 2.89
CA SER A 346 -33.20 10.32 3.58
C SER A 346 -32.28 9.19 4.01
N LEU A 347 -30.99 9.37 3.79
CA LEU A 347 -29.92 8.48 4.24
C LEU A 347 -29.10 9.16 5.33
N ARG A 348 -28.84 8.43 6.40
CA ARG A 348 -27.87 8.77 7.45
C ARG A 348 -26.72 7.77 7.39
N LEU A 349 -25.52 8.30 7.25
CA LEU A 349 -24.26 7.59 7.32
C LEU A 349 -23.52 8.08 8.56
N ASN A 350 -23.19 7.15 9.45
CA ASN A 350 -22.56 7.48 10.71
C ASN A 350 -21.32 6.60 10.91
N TRP A 351 -20.19 7.27 11.06
CA TRP A 351 -18.89 6.66 11.38
C TRP A 351 -18.34 7.23 12.69
N SER A 352 -19.21 7.55 13.65
CA SER A 352 -18.82 8.04 14.98
C SER A 352 -18.07 7.00 15.82
N ASP A 353 -18.20 5.72 15.48
CA ASP A 353 -17.38 4.61 16.00
C ASP A 353 -16.11 4.39 15.17
N GLY A 354 -15.97 5.11 14.06
CA GLY A 354 -14.84 5.19 13.15
C GLY A 354 -14.55 3.94 12.31
N SER A 355 -15.01 2.77 12.75
CA SER A 355 -14.43 1.45 12.43
C SER A 355 -14.45 1.05 10.94
N GLU A 356 -15.29 1.74 10.16
CA GLU A 356 -15.64 1.43 8.77
C GLU A 356 -15.44 2.61 7.81
N LEU A 357 -15.00 3.76 8.35
CA LEU A 357 -14.38 4.93 7.68
C LEU A 357 -13.90 4.63 6.27
N PHE A 358 -12.67 4.12 6.26
CA PHE A 358 -11.82 3.91 5.09
C PHE A 358 -12.41 2.98 4.01
N LYS A 359 -13.36 2.10 4.35
CA LYS A 359 -13.93 1.15 3.37
C LYS A 359 -14.99 1.81 2.50
N ASP A 360 -15.65 2.83 3.04
CA ASP A 360 -16.65 3.64 2.32
C ASP A 360 -15.98 4.81 1.57
N MET A 361 -14.65 4.92 1.66
CA MET A 361 -13.87 6.01 1.09
C MET A 361 -13.34 5.71 -0.32
N LYS A 362 -13.74 6.51 -1.32
CA LYS A 362 -13.09 6.47 -2.65
C LYS A 362 -11.91 7.44 -2.71
N ARG A 363 -10.69 6.90 -2.94
CA ARG A 363 -9.48 7.71 -3.21
C ARG A 363 -9.48 8.09 -4.69
N VAL A 364 -9.17 9.35 -4.98
CA VAL A 364 -8.97 9.82 -6.35
C VAL A 364 -7.56 9.46 -6.84
N SER A 365 -7.46 8.90 -8.05
CA SER A 365 -6.19 8.52 -8.68
C SER A 365 -5.26 9.73 -8.83
N GLY A 366 -3.94 9.53 -8.65
CA GLY A 366 -2.91 10.57 -8.85
C GLY A 366 -2.64 11.53 -7.67
N ASP A 367 -3.38 11.46 -6.57
CA ASP A 367 -3.12 12.35 -5.41
C ASP A 367 -2.08 11.72 -4.44
N PRO A 368 -0.96 12.40 -4.10
CA PRO A 368 0.05 11.91 -3.15
C PRO A 368 -0.43 11.92 -1.69
N SER A 369 -1.73 11.76 -1.45
CA SER A 369 -2.33 11.81 -0.13
C SER A 369 -1.71 10.73 0.78
N HIS A 370 -0.98 11.18 1.79
CA HIS A 370 -0.61 10.36 2.93
C HIS A 370 -1.79 10.37 3.91
N ALA A 371 -2.96 9.94 3.46
CA ALA A 371 -4.05 9.64 4.38
C ALA A 371 -3.66 8.37 5.12
N ILE A 372 -3.04 8.53 6.29
CA ILE A 372 -2.92 7.45 7.26
C ILE A 372 -4.29 7.37 7.91
N PHE A 373 -4.87 6.17 7.97
CA PHE A 373 -6.05 5.86 8.75
C PHE A 373 -5.55 5.20 10.04
N GLU A 374 -5.27 5.98 11.09
CA GLU A 374 -4.74 5.42 12.34
C GLU A 374 -5.89 4.92 13.21
N GLY A 375 -5.90 3.62 13.46
CA GLY A 375 -6.73 2.95 14.47
C GLY A 375 -5.97 1.92 15.31
N ASP A 376 -4.63 1.84 15.13
CA ASP A 376 -3.85 0.71 15.66
C ASP A 376 -2.45 1.05 16.25
N GLU A 377 -1.90 2.26 16.07
CA GLU A 377 -0.65 2.67 16.74
C GLU A 377 -0.68 4.14 17.19
N GLY A 378 -0.37 4.37 18.47
CA GLY A 378 -0.54 5.66 19.13
C GLY A 378 0.25 6.83 18.54
N VAL A 379 -0.46 7.92 18.27
CA VAL A 379 0.10 9.28 18.24
C VAL A 379 -0.64 10.15 19.26
N GLY A 380 -0.16 10.11 20.50
CA GLY A 380 -0.61 10.99 21.58
C GLY A 380 -1.19 10.19 22.73
N SER A 381 -0.44 10.14 23.83
CA SER A 381 -0.92 9.68 25.12
C SER A 381 -2.27 10.33 25.49
N GLY A 382 -3.37 9.57 25.38
CA GLY A 382 -4.59 9.82 26.15
C GLY A 382 -5.87 10.25 25.42
N GLN A 383 -6.21 9.72 24.25
CA GLN A 383 -7.59 9.79 23.76
C GLN A 383 -8.06 8.43 23.24
N ASP A 384 -8.99 7.83 23.97
CA ASP A 384 -9.75 6.65 23.53
C ASP A 384 -10.64 7.05 22.35
N GLY A 385 -10.58 6.24 21.29
CA GLY A 385 -11.49 6.32 20.15
C GLY A 385 -11.05 7.28 19.04
N ASN A 386 -11.21 6.78 17.81
CA ASN A 386 -11.44 7.50 16.56
C ASN A 386 -10.25 7.65 15.61
N TYR A 387 -10.59 7.48 14.33
CA TYR A 387 -9.66 7.37 13.22
C TYR A 387 -8.89 8.67 13.00
N VAL A 388 -7.56 8.58 12.96
CA VAL A 388 -6.72 9.70 12.54
C VAL A 388 -6.65 9.70 11.03
N MET A 389 -7.13 10.76 10.36
CA MET A 389 -6.79 11.08 8.96
C MET A 389 -5.64 12.08 8.93
N ALA A 390 -4.41 11.59 9.04
CA ALA A 390 -3.22 12.44 9.15
C ALA A 390 -2.69 12.94 7.78
N GLY A 391 -3.28 13.97 7.21
CA GLY A 391 -2.70 14.63 6.03
C GLY A 391 -1.43 15.41 6.36
N ASN A 392 -0.29 15.13 5.73
CA ASN A 392 0.83 16.10 5.66
C ASN A 392 1.12 16.57 4.22
N THR A 393 0.37 16.03 3.26
CA THR A 393 0.41 16.34 1.83
C THR A 393 -0.95 16.86 1.35
N LYS A 394 -1.02 17.28 0.08
CA LYS A 394 -2.30 17.52 -0.59
C LYS A 394 -3.08 16.20 -0.60
N GLY A 395 -4.37 16.29 -0.30
CA GLY A 395 -5.25 15.14 -0.35
C GLY A 395 -6.70 15.52 -0.62
N PHE A 396 -7.43 14.54 -1.14
CA PHE A 396 -8.83 14.66 -1.49
C PHE A 396 -9.54 13.33 -1.27
N TRP A 397 -10.79 13.41 -0.84
CA TRP A 397 -11.64 12.26 -0.58
C TRP A 397 -13.13 12.57 -0.80
N LEU A 398 -13.90 11.59 -1.29
CA LEU A 398 -15.37 11.62 -1.40
C LEU A 398 -16.00 10.35 -0.82
N VAL A 399 -17.12 10.52 -0.13
CA VAL A 399 -18.04 9.43 0.18
C VAL A 399 -18.69 9.00 -1.13
N ASN A 400 -18.80 7.69 -1.36
CA ASN A 400 -19.59 7.17 -2.48
C ASN A 400 -21.11 7.23 -2.16
N SER A 401 -21.64 8.44 -1.95
CA SER A 401 -23.05 8.72 -1.74
C SER A 401 -23.42 10.09 -2.29
N SER A 402 -24.34 10.14 -3.26
CA SER A 402 -24.84 11.41 -3.80
C SER A 402 -26.09 11.86 -3.04
N PHE A 403 -26.16 13.16 -2.76
CA PHE A 403 -27.30 13.80 -2.09
C PHE A 403 -27.87 14.93 -2.96
N GLU A 404 -29.19 15.09 -2.99
CA GLU A 404 -29.89 16.14 -3.76
C GLU A 404 -30.65 17.09 -2.83
N ASP A 405 -30.55 18.41 -3.06
CA ASP A 405 -31.34 19.47 -2.40
C ASP A 405 -31.24 19.57 -0.86
N GLY A 406 -30.57 18.62 -0.20
CA GLY A 406 -30.45 18.58 1.25
C GLY A 406 -29.33 17.64 1.69
N VAL A 407 -28.25 18.20 2.26
CA VAL A 407 -27.19 17.41 2.89
C VAL A 407 -26.61 18.15 4.08
N ARG A 408 -26.35 17.41 5.14
CA ARG A 408 -25.67 17.86 6.34
C ARG A 408 -24.46 16.99 6.60
N ILE A 409 -23.31 17.62 6.76
CA ILE A 409 -22.03 16.99 7.07
C ILE A 409 -21.60 17.52 8.42
N ARG A 410 -21.49 16.65 9.42
CA ARG A 410 -20.99 16.97 10.76
C ARG A 410 -19.69 16.22 10.99
N ALA A 411 -18.62 16.96 11.24
CA ALA A 411 -17.31 16.42 11.47
C ALA A 411 -16.71 17.02 12.75
N LYS A 412 -16.25 16.17 13.67
CA LYS A 412 -15.47 16.60 14.83
C LYS A 412 -13.99 16.47 14.50
N VAL A 413 -13.32 17.60 14.31
CA VAL A 413 -11.98 17.65 13.72
C VAL A 413 -10.97 18.22 14.71
N GLN A 414 -9.95 17.45 15.05
CA GLN A 414 -8.81 17.92 15.84
C GLN A 414 -7.64 18.26 14.93
N PHE A 415 -7.28 19.54 14.85
CA PHE A 415 -6.14 19.98 14.05
C PHE A 415 -4.83 19.83 14.84
N GLN A 416 -3.85 19.15 14.23
CA GLN A 416 -2.55 18.85 14.84
C GLN A 416 -1.45 19.80 14.35
N LEU A 417 -1.38 20.07 13.04
CA LEU A 417 -0.30 20.86 12.45
C LEU A 417 -0.82 21.73 11.30
N LEU A 418 -0.39 22.99 11.26
CA LEU A 418 -0.79 23.94 10.22
C LEU A 418 0.48 24.54 9.60
N ILE A 419 0.91 24.03 8.44
CA ILE A 419 2.10 24.47 7.72
C ILE A 419 1.66 25.47 6.62
N ASN A 420 2.61 26.23 6.07
CA ASN A 420 2.46 27.06 4.86
C ASN A 420 1.05 27.13 4.20
N LYS A 421 0.31 28.25 4.36
CA LYS A 421 -1.07 28.45 3.82
C LYS A 421 -1.97 27.20 3.92
N PRO A 422 -2.27 26.75 5.15
CA PRO A 422 -2.95 25.49 5.39
C PRO A 422 -4.39 25.58 4.87
N ASP A 423 -4.88 24.53 4.20
CA ASP A 423 -6.26 24.45 3.70
C ASP A 423 -6.90 23.13 4.16
N PHE A 424 -8.08 23.23 4.77
CA PHE A 424 -8.93 22.11 5.13
C PHE A 424 -10.33 22.52 4.71
N GLU A 425 -10.94 21.75 3.83
CA GLU A 425 -12.24 22.04 3.25
C GLU A 425 -13.10 20.80 3.29
N ILE A 426 -14.33 20.95 3.77
CA ILE A 426 -15.37 19.97 3.48
C ILE A 426 -16.05 20.43 2.20
N VAL A 427 -16.25 19.50 1.27
CA VAL A 427 -16.75 19.77 -0.07
C VAL A 427 -18.07 19.05 -0.32
N LEU A 428 -18.87 19.62 -1.21
CA LEU A 428 -19.99 18.94 -1.88
C LEU A 428 -19.70 19.03 -3.38
N MET A 429 -19.25 17.92 -3.97
CA MET A 429 -18.74 17.83 -5.33
C MET A 429 -19.79 17.30 -6.29
N ALA A 430 -20.00 17.99 -7.41
CA ALA A 430 -20.87 17.52 -8.47
C ALA A 430 -20.27 16.30 -9.18
N ASP A 431 -21.11 15.55 -9.88
CA ASP A 431 -20.76 14.30 -10.55
C ASP A 431 -19.66 14.44 -11.62
N ASP A 432 -19.51 15.65 -12.20
CA ASP A 432 -18.53 15.96 -13.23
C ASP A 432 -17.14 16.32 -12.68
N GLY A 433 -16.98 16.37 -11.35
CA GLY A 433 -15.70 16.56 -10.66
C GLY A 433 -15.10 17.97 -10.70
N GLY A 434 -15.51 18.80 -11.67
CA GLY A 434 -15.03 20.18 -11.83
C GLY A 434 -15.73 21.17 -10.89
N ASP A 435 -16.98 20.90 -10.56
CA ASP A 435 -17.88 21.84 -9.93
C ASP A 435 -18.20 21.43 -8.49
N PHE A 436 -18.01 22.33 -7.52
CA PHE A 436 -18.27 22.00 -6.11
C PHE A 436 -18.43 23.21 -5.20
N TYR A 437 -19.14 22.98 -4.10
CA TYR A 437 -19.06 23.85 -2.92
C TYR A 437 -17.93 23.40 -2.01
N ALA A 438 -17.23 24.35 -1.40
CA ALA A 438 -16.23 24.06 -0.38
C ALA A 438 -16.35 25.01 0.80
N VAL A 439 -16.28 24.47 2.01
CA VAL A 439 -16.25 25.25 3.23
C VAL A 439 -14.91 25.03 3.92
N SER A 440 -14.08 26.07 3.92
CA SER A 440 -12.72 26.05 4.46
C SER A 440 -12.72 26.31 5.97
N TYR A 441 -12.30 25.33 6.76
CA TYR A 441 -12.29 25.31 8.24
C TYR A 441 -13.62 25.67 8.91
N GLY A 442 -14.75 25.55 8.20
CA GLY A 442 -16.03 26.11 8.66
C GLY A 442 -16.12 27.64 8.55
N ALA A 443 -15.06 28.36 8.15
CA ALA A 443 -14.98 29.82 8.22
C ALA A 443 -15.29 30.53 6.90
N ASN A 444 -15.08 29.89 5.76
CA ASN A 444 -15.25 30.50 4.44
C ASN A 444 -15.97 29.54 3.50
N ALA A 445 -17.04 29.99 2.86
CA ALA A 445 -17.72 29.23 1.82
C ALA A 445 -17.20 29.66 0.44
N ARG A 446 -16.91 28.71 -0.44
CA ARG A 446 -16.39 28.92 -1.79
C ARG A 446 -17.23 28.15 -2.79
N VAL A 447 -17.33 28.70 -4.00
CA VAL A 447 -17.98 28.05 -5.14
C VAL A 447 -16.93 27.88 -6.23
N TYR A 448 -16.76 26.65 -6.71
CA TYR A 448 -15.85 26.30 -7.80
C TYR A 448 -16.67 25.87 -9.01
N SER A 449 -16.23 26.30 -10.19
CA SER A 449 -16.78 25.92 -11.49
C SER A 449 -15.61 25.64 -12.44
N ASP A 450 -15.60 24.50 -13.12
CA ASP A 450 -14.49 23.96 -13.92
C ASP A 450 -13.16 23.95 -13.15
N GLY A 451 -13.20 23.60 -11.86
CA GLY A 451 -12.05 23.63 -10.95
C GLY A 451 -11.56 25.04 -10.58
N LEU A 452 -12.17 26.09 -11.11
CA LEU A 452 -11.83 27.49 -10.85
C LEU A 452 -12.75 28.12 -9.81
N LYS A 453 -12.16 28.83 -8.86
CA LYS A 453 -12.92 29.52 -7.82
C LYS A 453 -13.69 30.72 -8.41
N THR A 454 -15.01 30.66 -8.40
CA THR A 454 -15.90 31.69 -8.95
C THR A 454 -16.50 32.61 -7.87
N SER A 455 -16.63 32.13 -6.63
CA SER A 455 -17.16 32.94 -5.52
C SER A 455 -16.52 32.57 -4.18
N THR A 456 -16.49 33.51 -3.25
CA THR A 456 -16.07 33.30 -1.85
C THR A 456 -16.86 34.20 -0.91
N VAL A 457 -17.48 33.61 0.10
CA VAL A 457 -18.07 34.31 1.25
C VAL A 457 -17.20 34.04 2.47
N VAL A 458 -16.79 35.11 3.12
CA VAL A 458 -15.94 35.07 4.31
C VAL A 458 -16.81 35.27 5.55
N SER A 459 -16.44 34.62 6.66
CA SER A 459 -17.16 34.76 7.93
C SER A 459 -17.39 36.23 8.34
N PRO A 460 -18.61 36.59 8.80
CA PRO A 460 -18.84 37.89 9.41
C PRO A 460 -18.12 38.02 10.76
N ILE A 461 -17.79 36.91 11.42
CA ILE A 461 -17.08 36.87 12.71
C ILE A 461 -15.60 37.21 12.49
N LYS A 462 -15.12 38.27 13.16
CA LYS A 462 -13.76 38.82 12.93
C LYS A 462 -12.64 37.82 13.19
N MET A 463 -12.81 36.90 14.14
CA MET A 463 -11.81 35.89 14.49
C MET A 463 -11.48 34.98 13.29
N TYR A 464 -12.53 34.49 12.60
CA TYR A 464 -12.43 33.56 11.49
C TYR A 464 -11.98 34.20 10.16
N ARG A 465 -11.82 35.53 10.11
CA ARG A 465 -11.21 36.24 8.97
C ARG A 465 -9.68 36.16 8.98
N LYS A 466 -9.09 35.79 10.11
CA LYS A 466 -7.63 35.63 10.25
C LYS A 466 -7.18 34.30 9.65
N SER A 467 -5.88 34.13 9.49
CA SER A 467 -5.30 32.84 9.11
C SER A 467 -5.76 31.75 10.08
N PRO A 468 -6.11 30.53 9.63
CA PRO A 468 -6.42 29.41 10.51
C PRO A 468 -5.36 29.17 11.60
N LYS A 469 -4.09 29.48 11.31
CA LYS A 469 -3.00 29.40 12.29
C LYS A 469 -3.16 30.30 13.51
N ASP A 470 -3.95 31.36 13.41
CA ASP A 470 -4.10 32.38 14.44
C ASP A 470 -5.27 32.11 15.40
N TRP A 471 -6.14 31.15 15.07
CA TRP A 471 -7.34 30.85 15.86
C TRP A 471 -7.57 29.36 16.11
N VAL A 472 -7.02 28.46 15.28
CA VAL A 472 -7.08 27.01 15.53
C VAL A 472 -6.14 26.63 16.68
N GLN A 473 -6.70 26.06 17.74
CA GLN A 473 -5.97 25.56 18.89
C GLN A 473 -5.53 24.12 18.65
N LYS A 474 -4.22 23.88 18.67
CA LYS A 474 -3.66 22.53 18.55
C LYS A 474 -4.04 21.75 19.81
N ARG A 475 -4.82 20.67 19.66
CA ARG A 475 -5.34 19.72 20.69
C ARG A 475 -6.81 19.89 21.09
N GLU A 476 -7.49 20.93 20.64
CA GLU A 476 -8.95 21.03 20.81
C GLU A 476 -9.64 20.49 19.54
N ALA A 477 -10.69 19.70 19.74
CA ALA A 477 -11.52 19.24 18.64
C ALA A 477 -12.59 20.30 18.33
N TYR A 478 -12.75 20.61 17.05
CA TYR A 478 -13.76 21.53 16.55
C TYR A 478 -14.91 20.74 15.95
N GLU A 479 -16.13 21.04 16.36
CA GLU A 479 -17.32 20.52 15.70
C GLU A 479 -17.63 21.41 14.50
N ILE A 480 -17.36 20.90 13.30
CA ILE A 480 -17.65 21.59 12.05
C ILE A 480 -18.92 20.97 11.47
N GLU A 481 -19.95 21.79 11.31
CA GLU A 481 -21.19 21.38 10.65
C GLU A 481 -21.37 22.18 9.37
N ILE A 482 -21.72 21.50 8.29
CA ILE A 482 -22.11 22.13 7.03
C ILE A 482 -23.47 21.61 6.65
N LEU A 483 -24.34 22.53 6.28
CA LEU A 483 -25.70 22.26 5.87
C LEU A 483 -25.94 22.93 4.51
N TYR A 484 -26.21 22.14 3.49
CA TYR A 484 -26.79 22.62 2.27
C TYR A 484 -28.27 22.24 2.24
N VAL A 485 -29.15 23.21 2.03
CA VAL A 485 -30.59 22.98 1.85
C VAL A 485 -31.12 23.89 0.76
N LYS A 486 -31.89 23.32 -0.16
CA LYS A 486 -32.71 24.04 -1.13
C LYS A 486 -34.14 23.52 -1.04
N ARG A 487 -35.06 24.32 -0.50
CA ARG A 487 -36.48 23.95 -0.47
C ARG A 487 -37.08 24.11 -1.87
N ARG A 488 -38.14 23.35 -2.15
CA ARG A 488 -38.86 23.40 -3.45
C ARG A 488 -39.36 24.81 -3.79
N GLU A 489 -39.79 25.54 -2.78
CA GLU A 489 -40.34 26.90 -2.90
C GLU A 489 -39.25 27.98 -3.00
N ASP A 490 -38.00 27.66 -2.65
CA ASP A 490 -36.89 28.61 -2.65
C ASP A 490 -36.22 28.65 -4.04
N GLU A 491 -36.06 29.85 -4.60
CA GLU A 491 -35.34 30.06 -5.87
C GLU A 491 -33.86 29.64 -5.76
N LYS A 492 -33.26 29.77 -4.58
CA LYS A 492 -31.85 29.47 -4.31
C LYS A 492 -31.68 28.62 -3.07
N GLY A 493 -30.70 27.73 -3.10
CA GLY A 493 -30.25 26.99 -1.93
C GLY A 493 -29.44 27.84 -0.97
N ILE A 494 -29.26 27.30 0.23
CA ILE A 494 -28.48 27.90 1.31
C ILE A 494 -27.41 26.89 1.72
N LEU A 495 -26.15 27.29 1.60
CA LEU A 495 -25.01 26.62 2.22
C LEU A 495 -24.65 27.37 3.50
N GLU A 496 -24.83 26.72 4.63
CA GLU A 496 -24.49 27.22 5.96
C GLU A 496 -23.36 26.39 6.55
N ALA A 497 -22.42 27.05 7.21
CA ALA A 497 -21.40 26.39 8.00
C ALA A 497 -21.43 26.90 9.45
N LYS A 498 -21.13 25.98 10.37
CA LYS A 498 -21.04 26.25 11.79
C LYS A 498 -19.75 25.69 12.35
N ILE A 499 -19.23 26.36 13.38
CA ILE A 499 -18.11 25.89 14.20
C ILE A 499 -18.61 25.88 15.64
N ASN A 500 -18.55 24.72 16.29
CA ASN A 500 -19.03 24.49 17.67
C ASN A 500 -20.47 24.97 17.87
N GLY A 501 -21.33 24.69 16.89
CA GLY A 501 -22.75 25.08 16.89
C GLY A 501 -23.04 26.54 16.49
N GLU A 502 -22.03 27.42 16.39
CA GLU A 502 -22.21 28.81 15.98
C GLU A 502 -22.12 28.96 14.46
N THR A 503 -23.14 29.56 13.82
CA THR A 503 -23.12 29.85 12.38
C THR A 503 -22.03 30.87 12.04
N THR A 504 -21.06 30.41 11.25
CA THR A 504 -19.86 31.16 10.90
C THR A 504 -19.90 31.70 9.48
N VAL A 505 -20.62 31.06 8.55
CA VAL A 505 -20.84 31.59 7.19
C VAL A 505 -22.13 31.05 6.61
N LYS A 506 -22.79 31.89 5.79
CA LYS A 506 -23.99 31.53 5.04
C LYS A 506 -23.85 32.07 3.62
N LEU A 507 -24.00 31.18 2.64
CA LEU A 507 -23.93 31.45 1.22
C LEU A 507 -25.26 31.06 0.58
N THR A 508 -25.85 31.96 -0.20
CA THR A 508 -27.04 31.68 -0.99
C THR A 508 -26.64 31.40 -2.44
N THR A 509 -27.00 30.23 -2.97
CA THR A 509 -26.54 29.72 -4.27
C THR A 509 -27.47 28.65 -4.80
N ASP A 510 -27.60 28.57 -6.13
CA ASP A 510 -28.43 27.65 -6.90
C ASP A 510 -27.63 26.78 -7.88
N LYS A 511 -26.29 26.88 -7.85
CA LYS A 511 -25.43 26.26 -8.87
C LYS A 511 -25.41 24.73 -8.84
N TYR A 512 -25.24 24.14 -7.67
CA TYR A 512 -25.07 22.70 -7.50
C TYR A 512 -26.14 22.20 -6.55
N ARG A 513 -27.08 21.43 -7.09
CA ARG A 513 -28.19 20.86 -6.31
C ARG A 513 -27.91 19.44 -5.85
N LYS A 514 -27.05 18.73 -6.58
CA LYS A 514 -26.61 17.35 -6.32
C LYS A 514 -25.12 17.32 -6.04
N GLY A 515 -24.67 16.35 -5.26
CA GLY A 515 -23.25 16.04 -5.19
C GLY A 515 -22.83 15.07 -4.10
N PHE A 516 -21.56 14.68 -4.18
CA PHE A 516 -20.85 13.80 -3.27
C PHE A 516 -20.17 14.62 -2.17
N PRO A 517 -20.47 14.35 -0.89
CA PRO A 517 -19.81 14.98 0.22
C PRO A 517 -18.41 14.41 0.38
N GLY A 518 -17.48 15.25 0.80
CA GLY A 518 -16.10 14.83 0.96
C GLY A 518 -15.21 15.86 1.62
N ILE A 519 -13.90 15.60 1.61
CA ILE A 519 -12.92 16.40 2.33
C ILE A 519 -11.69 16.62 1.45
N ARG A 520 -11.23 17.86 1.39
CA ARG A 520 -10.01 18.29 0.72
C ARG A 520 -9.07 18.95 1.71
N TRP A 521 -7.78 18.70 1.57
CA TRP A 521 -6.79 19.37 2.42
C TRP A 521 -5.45 19.60 1.73
N LYS A 522 -4.68 20.54 2.28
CA LYS A 522 -3.32 20.85 1.89
C LYS A 522 -2.55 21.49 3.04
N ASP A 523 -1.31 21.08 3.25
CA ASP A 523 -0.37 21.68 4.22
C ASP A 523 -0.94 21.76 5.66
N THR A 524 -1.85 20.86 6.01
CA THR A 524 -2.52 20.77 7.33
C THR A 524 -2.67 19.31 7.74
N LYS A 525 -2.34 19.02 9.02
CA LYS A 525 -2.52 17.72 9.69
C LYS A 525 -3.67 17.81 10.65
N PHE A 526 -4.61 16.89 10.55
CA PHE A 526 -5.80 16.83 11.37
C PHE A 526 -6.16 15.38 11.70
N VAL A 527 -7.19 15.21 12.52
CA VAL A 527 -7.79 13.94 12.94
C VAL A 527 -9.30 14.18 12.85
N ILE A 528 -10.05 13.26 12.24
CA ILE A 528 -11.52 13.33 12.25
C ILE A 528 -12.02 12.31 13.25
N GLN A 529 -12.46 12.81 14.39
CA GLN A 529 -12.90 11.99 15.51
C GLN A 529 -14.29 11.41 15.25
N GLU A 530 -15.21 12.21 14.74
CA GLU A 530 -16.57 11.78 14.43
C GLU A 530 -16.93 12.32 13.06
N LEU A 531 -17.56 11.51 12.21
CA LEU A 531 -18.11 11.93 10.94
C LEU A 531 -19.52 11.37 10.80
N GLU A 532 -20.48 12.26 10.61
CA GLU A 532 -21.86 11.93 10.28
C GLU A 532 -22.28 12.71 9.04
N ILE A 533 -22.89 12.03 8.09
CA ILE A 533 -23.44 12.62 6.87
C ILE A 533 -24.88 12.19 6.75
N SER A 534 -25.78 13.14 6.61
CA SER A 534 -27.21 12.87 6.54
C SER A 534 -27.87 13.79 5.53
N GLY A 535 -28.76 13.28 4.68
CA GLY A 535 -29.41 14.11 3.67
C GLY A 535 -30.42 13.35 2.85
N LEU A 536 -31.04 14.04 1.89
CA LEU A 536 -31.86 13.40 0.87
C LEU A 536 -30.98 12.73 -0.16
N VAL A 537 -31.25 11.47 -0.44
CA VAL A 537 -30.51 10.69 -1.41
C VAL A 537 -30.85 11.15 -2.83
N ASP A 538 -29.84 11.22 -3.68
CA ASP A 538 -30.06 11.28 -5.12
C ASP A 538 -30.54 9.90 -5.62
N GLU A 539 -31.85 9.78 -5.85
CA GLU A 539 -32.49 8.51 -6.21
C GLU A 539 -31.93 7.92 -7.52
N GLU A 540 -31.60 8.77 -8.50
CA GLU A 540 -31.02 8.33 -9.78
C GLU A 540 -29.65 7.67 -9.57
N TRP A 541 -28.83 8.23 -8.70
CA TRP A 541 -27.54 7.65 -8.32
C TRP A 541 -27.73 6.36 -7.53
N ALA A 542 -28.64 6.34 -6.54
CA ALA A 542 -28.87 5.17 -5.68
C ALA A 542 -29.38 3.96 -6.46
N GLU A 543 -30.35 4.15 -7.35
CA GLU A 543 -30.85 3.07 -8.21
C GLU A 543 -29.77 2.54 -9.15
N LYS A 544 -28.92 3.41 -9.70
CA LYS A 544 -27.80 3.01 -10.55
C LYS A 544 -26.78 2.16 -9.77
N GLU A 545 -26.43 2.58 -8.55
CA GLU A 545 -25.40 1.91 -7.76
C GLU A 545 -25.87 0.55 -7.22
N ILE A 546 -27.13 0.42 -6.79
CA ILE A 546 -27.71 -0.85 -6.33
C ILE A 546 -27.82 -1.88 -7.46
N ASN A 547 -28.08 -1.43 -8.70
CA ASN A 547 -28.25 -2.30 -9.86
C ASN A 547 -26.93 -2.66 -10.58
N LYS A 548 -25.76 -2.24 -10.08
CA LYS A 548 -24.46 -2.66 -10.62
C LYS A 548 -24.23 -4.16 -10.39
N SER A 549 -23.91 -4.90 -11.45
CA SER A 549 -23.68 -6.36 -11.37
C SER A 549 -22.32 -6.69 -10.71
N PRO A 550 -22.15 -7.83 -10.03
CA PRO A 550 -20.87 -8.22 -9.42
C PRO A 550 -19.69 -8.34 -10.41
N GLN A 551 -19.98 -8.55 -11.70
CA GLN A 551 -18.98 -8.58 -12.75
C GLN A 551 -18.41 -7.18 -13.09
N ASP A 552 -19.14 -6.11 -12.77
CA ASP A 552 -18.65 -4.73 -12.86
C ASP A 552 -17.94 -4.30 -11.55
N SER A 553 -17.88 -5.16 -10.54
CA SER A 553 -17.18 -4.92 -9.27
C SER A 553 -16.04 -5.89 -8.97
N SER A 554 -15.72 -6.82 -9.88
CA SER A 554 -14.70 -7.86 -9.67
C SER A 554 -13.69 -8.08 -10.80
N GLU A 555 -13.55 -7.16 -11.74
CA GLU A 555 -12.27 -6.95 -12.42
C GLU A 555 -11.70 -5.64 -11.92
N GLY A 556 -10.38 -5.46 -11.97
CA GLY A 556 -9.73 -4.22 -11.59
C GLY A 556 -10.06 -3.06 -12.52
N SER A 557 -11.34 -2.70 -12.66
CA SER A 557 -11.71 -1.33 -12.93
C SER A 557 -11.40 -0.57 -11.66
N GLU A 558 -10.25 0.10 -11.67
CA GLU A 558 -10.26 1.50 -11.31
C GLU A 558 -11.59 2.07 -11.83
N ASP A 559 -12.58 2.25 -10.93
CA ASP A 559 -13.73 3.12 -11.17
C ASP A 559 -13.07 4.52 -11.21
N ASP A 560 -12.40 4.76 -12.34
CA ASP A 560 -11.62 5.92 -12.65
C ASP A 560 -12.62 7.07 -12.71
N PHE A 561 -12.69 7.82 -11.61
CA PHE A 561 -12.89 9.23 -11.78
C PHE A 561 -11.62 9.76 -12.46
N ASP A 562 -11.65 9.79 -13.78
CA ASP A 562 -10.64 10.45 -14.60
C ASP A 562 -10.85 11.97 -14.43
N PHE A 563 -10.10 12.57 -13.51
CA PHE A 563 -10.11 14.01 -13.18
C PHE A 563 -9.06 14.80 -13.97
#